data_AF-A0A2U8W2X3-F1
#
_entry.id   AF-A0A2U8W2X3-F1
#
_cell.length_a   1.000
_cell.length_b   1.000
_cell.length_c   1.000
_cell.angle_alpha   90.00
_cell.angle_beta   90.00
_cell.angle_gamma   90.00
#
_symmetry.space_group_name_H-M   'P 1'
#
loop_
_entity.id
_entity.type
_entity.pdbx_description
1 polymer ?
#
loop_
_entity_poly.entity_id
_entity_poly.type
_entity_poly.pdbx_seq_one_letter_code
_entity_poly.pdbx_strand_id
1 'polypeptide(L)'
;MARPVTYSILDCPRGLFEIVAVLGPSSVYRRGGFQTLAEAEASVEELRALMAACGATLLRCEGELSGAELRVTHKPRPPPWAGSPE
;
A
#
# COMPACT_ATOMS: atom_id res chain seq x y z
N MET A 1 1.21 -16.71 17.27
CA MET A 1 0.02 -15.85 17.06
C MET A 1 0.19 -15.17 15.72
N ALA A 2 -0.80 -15.28 14.84
CA ALA A 2 -0.79 -14.53 13.60
C ALA A 2 -0.91 -13.04 13.91
N ARG A 3 -0.10 -12.22 13.23
CA ARG A 3 -0.11 -10.77 13.43
C ARG A 3 -1.23 -10.16 12.60
N PRO A 4 -1.96 -9.16 13.12
CA PRO A 4 -2.94 -8.44 12.33
C PRO A 4 -2.24 -7.72 11.18
N VAL A 5 -2.91 -7.68 10.04
CA VAL A 5 -2.48 -7.01 8.83
C VAL A 5 -3.31 -5.77 8.69
N THR A 6 -2.68 -4.61 8.54
CA THR A 6 -3.41 -3.36 8.35
C THR A 6 -3.37 -2.97 6.88
N TYR A 7 -4.50 -2.57 6.28
CA TYR A 7 -4.54 -2.14 4.88
C TYR A 7 -5.17 -0.76 4.69
N SER A 8 -4.75 -0.07 3.63
CA SER A 8 -5.32 1.19 3.16
C SER A 8 -5.54 1.13 1.65
N ILE A 9 -6.61 1.77 1.18
CA ILE A 9 -6.85 2.01 -0.24
C ILE A 9 -6.48 3.47 -0.50
N LEU A 10 -5.55 3.70 -1.42
CA LEU A 10 -5.10 5.03 -1.82
C LEU A 10 -5.70 5.38 -3.18
N ASP A 11 -6.18 6.61 -3.32
CA ASP A 11 -6.44 7.19 -4.62
C ASP A 11 -5.11 7.67 -5.23
N CYS A 12 -4.78 7.20 -6.43
CA CYS A 12 -3.63 7.67 -7.18
C CYS A 12 -4.08 8.74 -8.20
N PRO A 13 -3.24 9.77 -8.45
CA PRO A 13 -3.58 10.90 -9.32
C PRO A 13 -3.78 10.55 -10.81
N ARG A 14 -3.69 9.27 -11.18
CA ARG A 14 -3.99 8.75 -12.52
C ARG A 14 -5.42 8.21 -12.64
N GLY A 15 -6.26 8.42 -11.63
CA GLY A 15 -7.59 7.80 -11.54
C GLY A 15 -7.51 6.31 -11.24
N LEU A 16 -6.40 5.87 -10.65
CA LEU A 16 -6.18 4.47 -10.27
C LEU A 16 -6.25 4.34 -8.76
N PHE A 17 -6.66 3.18 -8.28
CA PHE A 17 -6.60 2.83 -6.86
C PHE A 17 -5.42 1.89 -6.60
N GLU A 18 -4.84 2.02 -5.43
CA GLU A 18 -3.79 1.14 -4.94
C GLU A 18 -4.11 0.65 -3.53
N ILE A 19 -3.92 -0.64 -3.30
CA ILE A 19 -4.06 -1.28 -1.99
C ILE A 19 -2.66 -1.41 -1.40
N VAL A 20 -2.48 -0.88 -0.19
CA VAL A 20 -1.27 -1.04 0.60
C VAL A 20 -1.62 -1.81 1.86
N ALA A 21 -1.01 -2.98 2.07
CA ALA A 21 -1.18 -3.79 3.27
C ALA A 21 0.16 -3.93 4.00
N VAL A 22 0.15 -3.79 5.32
CA VAL A 22 1.34 -3.80 6.17
C VAL A 22 1.26 -5.00 7.11
N LEU A 23 2.22 -5.93 6.97
CA LEU A 23 2.47 -7.06 7.86
C LEU A 23 3.59 -6.70 8.83
N GLY A 24 3.24 -6.18 10.01
CA GLY A 24 4.22 -5.80 11.02
C GLY A 24 5.22 -4.73 10.54
N PRO A 25 6.37 -4.56 11.21
CA PRO A 25 7.27 -3.42 10.98
C PRO A 25 8.09 -3.48 9.68
N SER A 26 8.09 -4.61 8.96
CA SER A 26 9.06 -4.86 7.88
C SER A 26 8.47 -5.31 6.56
N SER A 27 7.20 -5.69 6.51
CA SER A 27 6.58 -6.23 5.29
C SER A 27 5.45 -5.33 4.83
N VAL A 28 5.62 -4.74 3.64
CA VAL A 28 4.59 -3.94 2.98
C VAL A 28 4.26 -4.62 1.66
N TYR A 29 3.00 -5.00 1.49
CA TYR A 29 2.44 -5.48 0.25
C TYR A 29 1.72 -4.32 -0.45
N ARG A 30 2.06 -4.06 -1.72
CA ARG A 30 1.38 -3.05 -2.54
C ARG A 30 0.83 -3.72 -3.79
N ARG A 31 -0.47 -3.54 -4.05
CA ARG A 31 -1.14 -3.98 -5.27
C ARG A 31 -1.81 -2.75 -5.88
N GLY A 32 -1.29 -2.29 -7.00
CA GLY A 32 -1.81 -1.12 -7.73
C GLY A 32 -2.45 -1.49 -9.05
N GLY A 33 -3.02 -0.49 -9.72
CA GLY A 33 -3.56 -0.62 -11.07
C GLY A 33 -5.06 -0.89 -11.16
N PHE A 34 -5.80 -0.71 -10.06
CA PHE A 34 -7.26 -0.81 -10.06
C PHE A 34 -7.85 0.44 -10.72
N GLN A 35 -8.80 0.28 -11.62
CA GLN A 35 -9.46 1.42 -12.29
C GLN A 35 -10.62 1.96 -11.47
N THR A 36 -11.18 1.13 -10.57
CA THR A 36 -12.32 1.50 -9.75
C THR A 36 -12.13 1.11 -8.29
N LEU A 37 -12.84 1.80 -7.39
CA LEU A 37 -12.88 1.44 -5.97
C LEU A 37 -13.44 0.03 -5.77
N ALA A 38 -14.43 -0.38 -6.56
CA ALA A 38 -15.03 -1.72 -6.48
C ALA A 38 -14.02 -2.84 -6.78
N GLU A 39 -13.13 -2.65 -7.76
CA GLU A 39 -12.05 -3.61 -8.02
C GLU A 39 -11.04 -3.67 -6.87
N ALA A 40 -10.72 -2.51 -6.27
CA ALA A 40 -9.85 -2.47 -5.10
C ALA A 40 -10.50 -3.19 -3.91
N GLU A 41 -11.79 -2.99 -3.66
CA GLU A 41 -12.54 -3.67 -2.59
C GLU A 41 -12.62 -5.19 -2.82
N ALA A 42 -12.86 -5.63 -4.05
CA ALA A 42 -12.84 -7.05 -4.40
C ALA A 42 -11.47 -7.68 -4.12
N SER A 43 -10.39 -6.98 -4.46
CA SER A 43 -9.03 -7.44 -4.15
C SER A 43 -8.72 -7.40 -2.64
N VAL A 44 -9.32 -6.50 -1.87
CA VAL A 44 -9.20 -6.51 -0.40
C VAL A 44 -9.88 -7.76 0.18
N GLU A 45 -11.03 -8.16 -0.37
CA GLU A 45 -11.74 -9.37 0.06
C GLU A 45 -10.95 -10.64 -0.27
N GLU A 46 -10.34 -10.73 -1.46
CA GLU A 46 -9.39 -11.80 -1.79
C GLU A 46 -8.23 -11.86 -0.77
N LEU A 47 -7.63 -10.70 -0.46
CA LEU A 47 -6.55 -10.60 0.52
C LEU A 47 -7.03 -11.02 1.92
N ARG A 48 -8.25 -10.64 2.31
CA ARG A 48 -8.87 -11.04 3.58
C ARG A 48 -9.00 -12.55 3.66
N ALA A 49 -9.51 -13.20 2.61
CA ALA A 49 -9.65 -14.65 2.55
C ALA A 49 -8.30 -15.37 2.67
N LEU A 50 -7.28 -14.87 1.96
CA LEU A 50 -5.90 -15.40 2.06
C LEU A 50 -5.32 -15.25 3.47
N MET A 51 -5.50 -14.08 4.09
CA MET A 51 -5.01 -13.84 5.46
C MET A 51 -5.76 -14.66 6.50
N ALA A 52 -7.08 -14.81 6.35
CA ALA A 52 -7.88 -15.67 7.20
C ALA A 52 -7.43 -17.13 7.12
N ALA A 53 -7.09 -17.63 5.92
CA ALA A 53 -6.52 -18.96 5.74
C ALA A 53 -5.16 -19.13 6.44
N CYS A 54 -4.36 -18.06 6.55
CA CYS A 54 -3.13 -18.02 7.34
C CYS A 54 -3.36 -17.76 8.85
N GLY A 55 -4.61 -17.57 9.28
CA GLY A 55 -4.99 -17.25 10.66
C GLY A 55 -4.79 -15.78 11.04
N ALA A 56 -4.48 -14.89 10.10
CA ALA A 56 -4.26 -13.47 10.29
C ALA A 56 -5.53 -12.64 10.01
N THR A 57 -5.76 -11.60 10.81
CA THR A 57 -6.90 -10.69 10.62
C THR A 57 -6.49 -9.48 9.81
N LEU A 58 -7.27 -9.16 8.77
CA LEU A 58 -7.11 -7.96 7.96
C LEU A 58 -7.95 -6.80 8.53
N LEU A 59 -7.28 -5.73 8.93
CA LEU A 59 -7.85 -4.52 9.55
C LEU A 59 -7.69 -3.32 8.62
N ARG A 60 -8.74 -2.51 8.47
CA ARG A 60 -8.64 -1.25 7.71
C ARG A 60 -7.87 -0.23 8.54
N CYS A 61 -6.87 0.40 7.95
CA CYS A 61 -6.24 1.58 8.52
C CYS A 61 -7.13 2.79 8.15
N GLU A 62 -7.92 3.26 9.11
CA GLU A 62 -8.74 4.48 9.01
C GLU A 62 -7.92 5.76 9.25
N GLY A 63 -6.58 5.67 9.27
CA GLY A 63 -5.72 6.84 9.27
C GLY A 63 -5.80 7.51 7.91
N GLU A 64 -6.12 8.80 7.91
CA GLU A 64 -6.06 9.74 6.80
C GLU A 64 -4.64 9.85 6.22
N LEU A 65 -4.13 8.75 5.67
CA LEU A 65 -3.03 8.76 4.71
C LEU A 65 -3.64 9.19 3.38
N SER A 66 -4.14 10.43 3.35
CA SER A 66 -4.20 11.21 2.11
C SER A 66 -2.88 10.94 1.41
N GLY A 67 -2.93 10.53 0.14
CA GLY A 67 -1.79 9.98 -0.63
C GLY A 67 -0.51 10.82 -0.65
N ALA A 68 -0.48 11.96 0.04
CA ALA A 68 0.67 12.77 0.40
C ALA A 68 1.66 12.11 1.39
N GLU A 69 1.24 11.29 2.37
CA GLU A 69 2.15 10.82 3.45
C GLU A 69 2.71 9.41 3.23
N LEU A 70 2.19 8.66 2.24
CA LEU A 70 2.93 7.54 1.61
C LEU A 70 3.84 8.03 0.47
N ARG A 71 4.32 9.27 0.58
CA ARG A 71 5.74 9.55 0.33
C ARG A 71 6.57 8.78 1.37
N VAL A 72 6.57 7.45 1.28
CA VAL A 72 7.83 6.73 1.40
C VAL A 72 8.75 7.52 0.50
N THR A 73 9.69 8.24 1.10
CA THR A 73 10.70 9.00 0.41
C THR A 73 11.54 7.97 -0.34
N HIS A 74 11.03 7.49 -1.46
CA HIS A 74 11.84 7.05 -2.55
C HIS A 74 12.41 8.36 -3.08
N LYS A 75 13.43 8.89 -2.38
CA LYS A 75 14.34 9.86 -2.97
C LYS A 75 14.79 9.14 -4.23
N PRO A 76 14.41 9.59 -5.44
CA PRO A 76 14.95 8.96 -6.64
C PRO A 76 16.46 9.06 -6.46
N ARG A 77 17.15 7.92 -6.42
CA ARG A 77 18.61 7.93 -6.38
C ARG A 77 19.02 8.83 -7.54
N PRO A 78 19.66 9.98 -7.29
CA PRO A 78 20.06 10.84 -8.38
C PRO A 78 20.93 9.98 -9.31
N PRO A 79 20.72 10.09 -10.64
CA PRO A 79 21.55 9.34 -11.55
C PRO A 79 23.01 9.75 -11.33
N PRO A 80 23.99 8.84 -11.57
CA PRO A 80 25.39 9.05 -11.18
C PRO A 80 26.08 10.26 -11.84
N TRP A 81 25.41 10.97 -12.74
CA TRP A 81 25.90 12.15 -13.45
C TRP A 81 25.36 13.49 -12.91
N ALA A 82 24.50 13.50 -11.89
CA ALA A 82 24.03 14.73 -11.26
C ALA A 82 25.14 15.33 -10.37
N GLY A 83 26.10 15.99 -11.01
CA GLY A 83 27.22 16.67 -10.38
C GLY A 83 26.76 17.82 -9.48
N SER A 84 27.46 17.97 -8.35
CA SER A 84 27.38 19.13 -7.47
C SER A 84 27.83 20.39 -8.24
N PRO A 85 27.08 21.50 -8.17
CA PRO A 85 27.65 22.79 -8.53
C PRO A 85 28.55 23.28 -7.39
N GLU A 86 29.83 23.52 -7.69
CA GLU A 86 30.67 24.48 -6.96
C GLU A 86 30.25 25.92 -7.29
#